data_AF-A0A442S2X4-F1
#
_entry.id   AF-A0A442S2X4-F1
#
_cell.length_a   1.000
_cell.length_b   1.000
_cell.length_c   1.000
_cell.angle_alpha   90.00
_cell.angle_beta   90.00
_cell.angle_gamma   90.00
#
_symmetry.space_group_name_H-M   'P 1'
#
loop_
_entity.id
_entity.type
_entity.pdbx_description
1 polymer ?
#
loop_
_entity_poly.entity_id
_entity_poly.type
_entity_poly.pdbx_seq_one_letter_code
_entity_poly.pdbx_strand_id
1 'polypeptide(L)'
;MTEIRHIVFDIGRVLIHYDPNLPFSRIIPDAEERKWFFDNVCTHDWNIEQDRGRTWEEAEALLIAEYPDHAENIRNFRRLWHEMVPHAYDDSVQLMDKLIESGHDVTMLTNFASDTLAEARQRFDFL
;
A
#
# COMPACT_ATOMS: atom_id res chain seq x y z
N MET A 1 2.06 33.95 11.78
CA MET A 1 2.01 32.66 11.07
C MET A 1 0.74 32.62 10.25
N THR A 2 0.76 32.03 9.06
CA THR A 2 -0.45 31.87 8.23
C THR A 2 -1.39 30.87 8.91
N GLU A 3 -2.69 31.17 8.91
CA GLU A 3 -3.74 30.26 9.39
C GLU A 3 -3.82 29.02 8.48
N ILE A 4 -3.80 27.83 9.08
CA ILE A 4 -4.00 26.56 8.37
C ILE A 4 -5.51 26.34 8.27
N ARG A 5 -6.03 26.27 7.03
CA ARG A 5 -7.47 26.11 6.77
C ARG A 5 -7.90 24.68 6.46
N HIS A 6 -6.96 23.88 5.96
CA HIS A 6 -7.22 22.53 5.49
C HIS A 6 -6.00 21.67 5.74
N ILE A 7 -6.21 20.44 6.21
CA ILE A 7 -5.15 19.49 6.52
C ILE A 7 -5.40 18.23 5.69
N VAL A 8 -4.39 17.82 4.93
CA VAL A 8 -4.44 16.59 4.15
C VAL A 8 -3.59 15.54 4.83
N PHE A 9 -4.17 14.38 5.13
CA PHE A 9 -3.45 13.20 5.57
C PHE A 9 -3.22 12.26 4.38
N ASP A 10 -1.97 11.86 4.17
CA ASP A 10 -1.71 10.64 3.42
C ASP A 10 -2.12 9.42 4.26
N ILE A 11 -2.40 8.31 3.60
CA ILE A 11 -2.78 7.05 4.25
C ILE A 11 -1.54 6.17 4.42
N GLY A 12 -0.82 5.88 3.33
CA GLY A 12 0.29 4.94 3.32
C GLY A 12 1.51 5.50 4.06
N ARG A 13 2.03 4.75 5.04
CA ARG A 13 3.16 5.17 5.88
C ARG A 13 2.93 6.46 6.69
N VAL A 14 1.68 6.92 6.80
CA VAL A 14 1.26 8.06 7.64
C VAL A 14 0.18 7.64 8.62
N LEU A 15 -0.95 7.10 8.14
CA LEU A 15 -2.03 6.56 8.97
C LEU A 15 -1.94 5.05 9.14
N ILE A 16 -1.49 4.33 8.10
CA ILE A 16 -1.30 2.87 8.14
C ILE A 16 0.08 2.46 7.68
N HIS A 17 0.60 1.36 8.22
CA HIS A 17 1.86 0.80 7.76
C HIS A 17 1.72 0.22 6.35
N TYR A 18 2.82 0.24 5.57
CA TYR A 18 2.92 -0.45 4.27
C TYR A 18 4.35 -0.93 4.05
N ASP A 19 4.53 -2.25 3.99
CA ASP A 19 5.80 -2.89 3.66
C ASP A 19 5.61 -4.25 2.95
N PRO A 20 5.91 -4.32 1.64
CA PRO A 20 5.88 -5.58 0.87
C PRO A 20 6.82 -6.66 1.41
N ASN A 21 7.87 -6.29 2.14
CA ASN A 21 8.81 -7.28 2.68
C ASN A 21 8.19 -8.16 3.76
N LEU A 22 7.10 -7.74 4.41
CA LEU A 22 6.48 -8.49 5.49
C LEU A 22 6.06 -9.91 5.03
N PRO A 23 5.12 -10.07 4.07
CA PRO A 23 4.80 -11.39 3.55
C PRO A 23 5.95 -11.99 2.74
N PHE A 24 6.70 -11.17 1.99
CA PHE A 24 7.74 -11.68 1.09
C PHE A 24 8.97 -12.24 1.80
N SER A 25 9.28 -11.81 3.01
CA SER A 25 10.33 -12.41 3.83
C SER A 25 10.06 -13.87 4.18
N ARG A 26 8.78 -14.27 4.21
CA ARG A 26 8.35 -15.65 4.46
C ARG A 26 8.33 -16.49 3.19
N ILE A 27 7.89 -15.93 2.05
CA ILE A 27 7.75 -16.68 0.79
C ILE A 27 9.03 -16.66 -0.08
N ILE A 28 9.88 -15.65 0.06
CA ILE A 28 11.23 -15.58 -0.52
C ILE A 28 12.20 -15.32 0.64
N PRO A 29 12.65 -16.36 1.36
CA PRO A 29 13.45 -16.20 2.58
C PRO A 29 14.82 -15.57 2.34
N ASP A 30 15.44 -15.90 1.21
CA ASP A 30 16.73 -15.32 0.82
C ASP A 30 16.59 -13.82 0.54
N ALA A 31 17.41 -13.03 1.23
CA ALA A 31 17.31 -11.57 1.18
C ALA A 31 17.82 -10.99 -0.14
N GLU A 32 18.82 -11.62 -0.78
CA GLU A 32 19.35 -11.17 -2.06
C GLU A 32 18.37 -11.51 -3.19
N GLU A 33 17.78 -12.70 -3.18
CA GLU A 33 16.73 -13.12 -4.10
C GLU A 33 15.48 -12.24 -3.97
N ARG A 34 15.03 -11.97 -2.74
CA ARG A 34 13.88 -11.08 -2.50
C ARG A 34 14.15 -9.66 -2.96
N LYS A 35 15.36 -9.15 -2.71
CA LYS A 35 15.78 -7.84 -3.22
C LYS A 35 15.76 -7.83 -4.74
N TRP A 36 16.33 -8.84 -5.38
CA TRP A 36 16.31 -8.97 -6.84
C TRP A 36 14.88 -9.02 -7.39
N PHE A 37 13.97 -9.74 -6.74
CA PHE A 37 12.56 -9.81 -7.13
C PHE A 37 11.87 -8.44 -7.12
N PHE A 38 12.08 -7.62 -6.09
CA PHE A 38 11.55 -6.25 -6.05
C PHE A 38 12.30 -5.26 -6.93
N ASP A 39 13.54 -5.55 -7.33
CA ASP A 39 14.31 -4.70 -8.24
C ASP A 39 14.03 -5.00 -9.72
N ASN A 40 13.59 -6.22 -10.06
CA ASN A 40 13.50 -6.67 -11.45
C ASN A 40 12.11 -7.17 -11.87
N VAL A 41 11.29 -7.68 -10.94
CA VAL A 41 9.98 -8.29 -11.26
C VAL A 41 8.84 -7.39 -10.77
N CYS A 42 8.51 -7.44 -9.48
CA CYS A 42 7.48 -6.57 -8.89
C CYS A 42 8.11 -5.25 -8.43
N THR A 43 8.56 -4.46 -9.41
CA THR A 43 9.24 -3.19 -9.15
C THR A 43 8.32 -2.12 -8.58
N HIS A 44 8.92 -1.10 -7.96
CA HIS A 44 8.17 0.06 -7.49
C HIS A 44 7.42 0.76 -8.64
N ASP A 45 8.08 0.95 -9.79
CA ASP A 45 7.48 1.56 -10.97
C ASP A 45 6.32 0.73 -11.51
N TRP A 46 6.44 -0.60 -11.49
CA TRP A 46 5.32 -1.48 -11.82
C TRP A 46 4.16 -1.27 -10.84
N ASN A 47 4.41 -1.27 -9.53
CA ASN A 47 3.36 -1.09 -8.52
C ASN A 47 2.63 0.25 -8.64
N ILE A 48 3.33 1.35 -8.99
CA ILE A 48 2.71 2.67 -9.20
C ILE A 48 1.63 2.64 -10.30
N GLU A 49 1.72 1.75 -11.29
CA GLU A 49 0.72 1.70 -12.34
C GLU A 49 -0.64 1.19 -11.83
N GLN A 50 -0.69 0.43 -10.72
CA GLN A 50 -1.94 0.08 -10.03
C GLN A 50 -2.59 1.32 -9.42
N ASP A 51 -1.78 2.17 -8.80
CA ASP A 51 -2.20 3.47 -8.24
C ASP A 51 -2.77 4.39 -9.34
N ARG A 52 -2.30 4.21 -10.59
CA ARG A 52 -2.81 4.90 -11.79
C ARG A 52 -4.04 4.25 -12.43
N GLY A 53 -4.52 3.14 -11.88
CA GLY A 53 -5.75 2.47 -12.31
C GLY A 53 -5.58 1.24 -13.20
N ARG A 54 -4.35 0.72 -13.37
CA ARG A 54 -4.14 -0.58 -14.03
C ARG A 54 -4.70 -1.70 -13.16
N THR A 55 -5.46 -2.62 -13.75
CA THR A 55 -6.05 -3.74 -13.00
C THR A 55 -4.97 -4.72 -12.55
N TRP A 56 -5.24 -5.47 -11.47
CA TRP A 56 -4.31 -6.50 -11.00
C TRP A 56 -4.20 -7.66 -11.98
N GLU A 57 -5.28 -8.01 -12.67
CA GLU A 57 -5.26 -9.05 -13.70
C GLU A 57 -4.32 -8.68 -14.84
N GLU A 58 -4.33 -7.42 -15.31
CA GLU A 58 -3.39 -6.92 -16.30
C GLU A 58 -1.97 -6.88 -15.76
N ALA A 59 -1.79 -6.41 -14.52
CA ALA A 59 -0.49 -6.32 -13.86
C ALA A 59 0.22 -7.67 -13.75
N GLU A 60 -0.52 -8.69 -13.30
CA GLU A 60 -0.05 -10.06 -13.16
C GLU A 60 0.26 -10.66 -14.52
N ALA A 61 -0.66 -10.54 -15.50
CA ALA A 61 -0.48 -11.10 -16.83
C ALA A 61 0.79 -10.57 -17.52
N LEU A 62 1.07 -9.27 -17.39
CA LEU A 62 2.27 -8.63 -17.94
C LEU A 62 3.55 -9.25 -17.37
N LEU A 63 3.69 -9.32 -16.05
CA LEU A 63 4.91 -9.86 -15.43
C LEU A 63 5.02 -11.38 -15.57
N ILE A 64 3.91 -12.13 -15.55
CA ILE A 64 3.93 -13.58 -15.71
C ILE A 64 4.39 -13.97 -17.11
N ALA A 65 4.07 -13.17 -18.13
CA ALA A 65 4.55 -13.40 -19.49
C ALA A 65 6.08 -13.23 -19.61
N GLU A 66 6.67 -12.31 -18.84
CA GLU A 66 8.11 -12.03 -18.84
C GLU A 66 8.90 -12.92 -17.88
N TYR A 67 8.32 -13.22 -16.71
CA TYR A 67 8.91 -13.98 -15.60
C TYR A 67 8.03 -15.17 -15.20
N PRO A 68 7.82 -16.17 -16.08
CA PRO A 68 6.92 -17.29 -15.82
C PRO A 68 7.32 -18.11 -14.59
N ASP A 69 8.61 -18.21 -14.29
CA ASP A 69 9.13 -18.94 -13.12
C ASP A 69 8.78 -18.26 -11.79
N HIS A 70 8.43 -16.96 -11.81
CA HIS A 70 8.02 -16.19 -10.64
C HIS A 70 6.51 -16.00 -10.55
N ALA A 71 5.71 -16.71 -11.36
CA ALA A 71 4.28 -16.46 -11.49
C ALA A 71 3.51 -16.52 -10.16
N GLU A 72 3.87 -17.43 -9.25
CA GLU A 72 3.21 -17.51 -7.94
C GLU A 72 3.59 -16.32 -7.04
N ASN A 73 4.85 -15.89 -7.05
CA ASN A 73 5.30 -14.72 -6.29
C ASN A 73 4.66 -13.43 -6.82
N ILE A 74 4.47 -13.31 -8.14
CA ILE A 74 3.76 -12.19 -8.76
C ILE A 74 2.31 -12.11 -8.26
N ARG A 75 1.57 -13.23 -8.32
CA ARG A 75 0.18 -13.28 -7.79
C ARG A 75 0.12 -13.02 -6.29
N ASN A 76 1.13 -13.47 -5.55
CA ASN A 76 1.20 -13.24 -4.10
C ASN A 76 1.33 -11.76 -3.74
N PHE A 77 1.83 -10.90 -4.65
CA PHE A 77 1.87 -9.47 -4.40
C PHE A 77 0.48 -8.89 -4.12
N ARG A 78 -0.53 -9.25 -4.93
CA ARG A 78 -1.92 -8.84 -4.67
C ARG A 78 -2.59 -9.67 -3.57
N ARG A 79 -2.42 -11.00 -3.60
CA ARG A 79 -3.10 -11.90 -2.64
C ARG A 79 -2.71 -11.63 -1.19
N LEU A 80 -1.44 -11.30 -0.95
CA LEU A 80 -0.90 -11.03 0.39
C LEU A 80 -0.83 -9.53 0.71
N TRP A 81 -1.49 -8.67 -0.08
CA TRP A 81 -1.47 -7.22 0.14
C TRP A 81 -1.90 -6.85 1.57
N HIS A 82 -2.90 -7.54 2.14
CA HIS A 82 -3.34 -7.31 3.52
C HIS A 82 -2.24 -7.53 4.57
N GLU A 83 -1.30 -8.45 4.33
CA GLU A 83 -0.14 -8.68 5.20
C GLU A 83 0.90 -7.55 5.07
N MET A 84 0.93 -6.82 3.94
CA MET A 84 1.80 -5.65 3.74
C MET A 84 1.32 -4.43 4.52
N VAL A 85 0.02 -4.35 4.81
CA VAL A 85 -0.63 -3.28 5.58
C VAL A 85 -1.17 -3.82 6.92
N PRO A 86 -0.30 -4.21 7.87
CA PRO A 86 -0.70 -4.98 9.05
C PRO A 86 -1.38 -4.18 10.16
N HIS A 87 -1.08 -2.88 10.31
CA HIS A 87 -1.56 -2.07 11.43
C HIS A 87 -1.65 -0.59 11.07
N ALA A 88 -2.39 0.15 11.90
CA ALA A 88 -2.44 1.60 11.88
C ALA A 88 -1.35 2.20 12.78
N TYR A 89 -0.94 3.44 12.48
CA TYR A 89 -0.14 4.24 13.39
C TYR A 89 -1.07 4.96 14.36
N ASP A 90 -1.33 4.35 15.52
CA ASP A 90 -2.31 4.85 16.49
C ASP A 90 -2.07 6.32 16.89
N ASP A 91 -0.81 6.74 17.04
CA ASP A 91 -0.47 8.13 17.36
C ASP A 91 -0.86 9.10 16.23
N SER A 92 -0.69 8.69 14.97
CA SER A 92 -1.09 9.48 13.80
C SER A 92 -2.60 9.57 13.68
N VAL A 93 -3.32 8.47 13.92
CA VAL A 93 -4.79 8.42 13.90
C VAL A 93 -5.35 9.31 15.01
N GLN A 94 -4.82 9.20 16.23
CA GLN A 94 -5.22 10.07 17.34
C GLN A 94 -4.95 11.55 17.08
N LEU A 95 -3.86 11.89 16.37
CA LEU A 95 -3.61 13.28 15.98
C LEU A 95 -4.63 13.77 14.96
N MET A 96 -4.94 12.95 13.95
CA MET A 96 -5.97 13.25 12.96
C MET A 96 -7.33 13.47 13.63
N ASP A 97 -7.74 12.58 14.52
CA ASP A 97 -9.02 12.69 15.24
C ASP A 97 -9.09 13.98 16.06
N LYS A 98 -8.02 14.33 16.79
CA LYS A 98 -7.95 15.61 17.53
C LYS A 98 -8.07 16.82 16.63
N LEU A 99 -7.49 16.78 15.43
CA LEU A 99 -7.60 17.88 14.47
C LEU A 99 -9.05 18.03 13.98
N ILE A 100 -9.72 16.91 13.68
CA ILE A 100 -11.15 16.88 13.33
C ILE A 100 -12.00 17.42 14.50
N GLU A 101 -11.80 16.93 15.72
CA GLU A 101 -12.52 17.35 16.92
C GLU A 101 -12.31 18.84 17.24
N SER A 102 -11.14 19.39 16.93
CA SER A 102 -10.83 20.83 17.09
C SER A 102 -11.43 21.72 16.00
N GLY A 103 -12.15 21.14 15.03
CA GLY A 103 -12.86 21.86 13.98
C GLY A 103 -12.02 22.17 12.74
N HIS A 104 -10.86 21.53 12.56
CA HIS A 104 -10.12 21.64 11.31
C HIS A 104 -10.81 20.82 10.21
N ASP A 105 -10.78 21.35 8.99
CA ASP A 105 -11.17 20.61 7.80
C ASP A 105 -10.05 19.63 7.41
N VAL A 106 -10.39 18.33 7.36
CA VAL A 106 -9.43 17.23 7.16
C VAL A 106 -9.88 16.36 5.99
N THR A 107 -8.97 16.15 5.04
CA THR A 107 -9.15 15.20 3.93
C THR A 107 -8.06 14.13 3.97
N MET A 108 -8.42 12.87 3.68
CA MET A 108 -7.44 11.85 3.36
C MET A 108 -7.20 11.80 1.84
N LEU A 109 -5.95 11.73 1.43
CA LEU A 109 -5.55 11.60 0.02
C LEU A 109 -4.54 10.47 -0.10
N THR A 110 -4.81 9.49 -0.96
CA THR A 110 -3.91 8.35 -1.16
C THR A 110 -3.80 7.98 -2.63
N ASN A 111 -2.64 7.40 -2.97
CA ASN A 111 -2.43 6.77 -4.26
C ASN A 111 -2.91 5.32 -4.30
N PHE A 112 -3.29 4.71 -3.16
CA PHE A 112 -3.75 3.32 -3.15
C PHE A 112 -4.77 3.06 -4.26
N ALA A 113 -4.50 2.03 -5.06
CA ALA A 113 -5.44 1.53 -6.06
C ALA A 113 -6.83 1.32 -5.43
N SER A 114 -7.87 1.60 -6.20
CA SER A 114 -9.26 1.66 -5.72
C SER A 114 -9.71 0.39 -5.01
N ASP A 115 -9.25 -0.78 -5.44
CA ASP A 115 -9.56 -2.07 -4.82
C ASP A 115 -8.82 -2.29 -3.49
N THR A 116 -7.54 -1.90 -3.42
CA THR A 116 -6.76 -1.94 -2.18
C THR A 116 -7.23 -0.93 -1.14
N LEU A 117 -7.70 0.25 -1.58
CA LEU A 117 -8.36 1.22 -0.69
C LEU A 117 -9.70 0.68 -0.16
N ALA A 118 -10.50 0.03 -1.00
CA ALA A 118 -11.74 -0.61 -0.57
C ALA A 118 -11.49 -1.73 0.45
N GLU A 119 -10.39 -2.46 0.31
CA GLU A 119 -9.94 -3.45 1.28
C GLU A 119 -9.42 -2.81 2.58
N ALA A 120 -8.66 -1.70 2.50
CA ALA A 120 -8.20 -0.95 3.66
C ALA A 120 -9.37 -0.48 4.54
N ARG A 121 -10.42 0.05 3.91
CA ARG A 121 -11.64 0.52 4.60
C ARG A 121 -12.41 -0.56 5.34
N GLN A 122 -12.27 -1.82 4.93
CA GLN A 122 -12.88 -2.94 5.65
C GLN A 122 -12.09 -3.34 6.89
N ARG A 123 -10.84 -2.88 7.01
CA ARG A 123 -9.88 -3.31 8.04
C ARG A 123 -9.54 -2.20 9.05
N PHE A 124 -9.70 -0.94 8.67
CA PHE A 124 -9.38 0.21 9.48
C PHE A 124 -10.60 1.13 9.56
N ASP A 125 -11.29 1.11 10.69
CA ASP A 125 -12.59 1.79 10.89
C ASP A 125 -12.54 3.33 10.72
N PHE A 126 -11.35 3.93 10.73
CA PHE A 126 -11.17 5.37 10.54
C PHE A 126 -11.08 5.80 9.06
N LEU A 127 -10.94 4.86 8.11
CA LEU A 127 -10.83 5.13 6.65
C LEU A 127 -12.19 5.11 5.93
#